data_AF-A0A352RGE9-F1
#
_entry.id   AF-A0A352RGE9-F1
#
_cell.length_a   1.000
_cell.length_b   1.000
_cell.length_c   1.000
_cell.angle_alpha   90.00
_cell.angle_beta   90.00
_cell.angle_gamma   90.00
#
_symmetry.space_group_name_H-M   'P 1'
#
loop_
_entity.id
_entity.type
_entity.pdbx_description
1 polymer ?
#
loop_
_entity_poly.entity_id
_entity_poly.type
_entity_poly.pdbx_seq_one_letter_code
_entity_poly.pdbx_strand_id
1 'polypeptide(L)'
;MSTADSIPASTVPARGASSVRIKLSRDDYALRTGLVVVISLLAILVVLPLYSLLSKSLEDMDGNFVGLQNFQEYFQTPALLTSITNSLSVAFFSAIIVLVLAFIYAYALT
;
A
#
# COMPACT_ATOMS: atom_id res chain seq x y z
N MET A 1 52.54 9.15 -50.83
CA MET A 1 52.08 8.48 -49.58
C MET A 1 51.88 9.56 -48.54
N SER A 2 50.78 9.49 -47.79
CA SER A 2 50.40 10.35 -46.64
C SER A 2 49.59 11.61 -46.94
N THR A 3 48.29 11.41 -47.21
CA THR A 3 47.24 12.38 -46.89
C THR A 3 46.98 12.30 -45.38
N ALA A 4 47.61 13.19 -44.60
CA ALA A 4 47.22 13.41 -43.21
C ALA A 4 46.01 14.36 -43.20
N ASP A 5 44.84 13.76 -43.38
CA ASP A 5 43.54 14.40 -43.19
C ASP A 5 43.39 14.72 -41.70
N SER A 6 43.58 15.99 -41.33
CA SER A 6 43.47 16.43 -39.95
C SER A 6 42.02 16.80 -39.66
N ILE A 7 41.30 15.87 -39.05
CA ILE A 7 39.93 16.07 -38.58
C ILE A 7 39.91 17.26 -37.60
N PRO A 8 39.13 18.32 -37.83
CA PRO A 8 38.99 19.39 -36.85
C PRO A 8 38.28 18.80 -35.62
N ALA A 9 38.96 18.85 -34.48
CA ALA A 9 38.37 18.48 -33.20
C ALA A 9 37.17 19.38 -32.90
N SER A 10 35.97 18.88 -33.17
CA SER A 10 34.72 19.48 -32.73
C SER A 10 34.70 19.46 -31.20
N THR A 11 35.12 20.54 -30.57
CA THR A 11 34.91 20.77 -29.14
C THR A 11 33.40 20.91 -28.90
N VAL A 12 32.75 19.81 -28.55
CA VAL A 12 31.37 19.80 -28.05
C VAL A 12 31.37 20.69 -26.80
N PRO A 13 30.63 21.80 -26.76
CA PRO A 13 30.55 22.60 -25.56
C PRO A 13 29.90 21.75 -24.48
N ALA A 14 30.62 21.52 -23.38
CA ALA A 14 30.07 20.91 -22.18
C ALA A 14 28.93 21.79 -21.69
N ARG A 15 27.70 21.46 -22.12
CA ARG A 15 26.49 22.15 -21.70
C ARG A 15 26.33 21.88 -20.21
N GLY A 16 26.75 22.86 -19.40
CA GLY A 16 26.64 22.79 -17.95
C GLY A 16 25.25 22.34 -17.57
N ALA A 17 25.16 21.24 -16.84
CA ALA A 17 23.92 20.77 -16.25
C ALA A 17 23.43 21.87 -15.30
N SER A 18 22.53 22.72 -15.78
CA SER A 18 21.83 23.67 -14.93
C SER A 18 21.03 22.85 -13.92
N SER A 19 21.55 22.75 -12.70
CA SER A 19 20.80 22.16 -11.60
C SER A 19 19.58 23.05 -11.36
N VAL A 20 18.42 22.58 -11.83
CA VAL A 20 17.15 23.23 -11.57
C VAL A 20 16.91 23.11 -10.07
N ARG A 21 17.28 24.15 -9.32
CA ARG A 21 16.96 24.25 -7.91
C ARG A 21 15.45 24.42 -7.80
N ILE A 22 14.78 23.35 -7.41
CA ILE A 22 13.36 23.35 -7.06
C ILE A 22 13.22 24.30 -5.85
N LYS A 23 12.82 25.55 -6.09
CA LYS A 23 12.39 26.44 -5.03
C LYS A 23 11.00 25.97 -4.62
N LEU A 24 10.87 25.43 -3.41
CA LEU A 24 9.56 25.15 -2.83
C LEU A 24 8.78 26.46 -2.80
N SER A 25 7.72 26.55 -3.60
CA SER A 25 6.78 27.67 -3.55
C SER A 25 5.98 27.57 -2.25
N ARG A 26 5.42 28.70 -1.79
CA ARG A 26 4.46 28.69 -0.67
C ARG A 26 3.26 27.79 -0.97
N ASP A 27 2.93 27.66 -2.25
CA ASP A 27 1.86 26.79 -2.74
C ASP A 27 2.20 25.31 -2.53
N ASP A 28 3.46 24.91 -2.73
CA ASP A 28 3.91 23.54 -2.46
C ASP A 28 3.75 23.19 -0.98
N TYR A 29 4.06 24.15 -0.09
CA TYR A 29 3.88 23.95 1.34
C TYR A 29 2.39 23.83 1.70
N ALA A 30 1.53 24.70 1.15
CA ALA A 30 0.08 24.64 1.37
C ALA A 30 -0.52 23.30 0.91
N LEU A 31 -0.17 22.85 -0.31
CA LEU A 31 -0.61 21.55 -0.84
C LEU A 31 -0.14 20.38 0.02
N ARG A 32 1.12 20.42 0.47
CA ARG A 32 1.69 19.36 1.31
C ARG A 32 1.07 19.33 2.70
N THR A 33 0.80 20.50 3.30
CA THR A 33 0.06 20.57 4.57
C THR A 33 -1.38 20.08 4.41
N GLY A 34 -2.07 20.45 3.33
CA GLY A 34 -3.41 19.96 3.04
C GLY A 34 -3.43 18.44 2.89
N LEU A 35 -2.48 17.87 2.17
CA LEU A 35 -2.34 16.43 2.02
C LEU A 35 -2.10 15.72 3.37
N VAL A 36 -1.19 16.25 4.19
CA VAL A 36 -0.93 15.69 5.53
C VAL A 36 -2.19 15.75 6.39
N VAL A 37 -2.92 16.87 6.38
CA VAL A 37 -4.18 17.00 7.12
C VAL A 37 -5.21 15.98 6.65
N VAL A 38 -5.38 15.80 5.34
CA VAL A 38 -6.32 14.80 4.80
C VAL A 38 -5.91 13.38 5.19
N ILE A 39 -4.63 13.02 5.07
CA ILE A 39 -4.13 11.71 5.47
C ILE A 39 -4.35 11.49 6.98
N SER A 40 -4.01 12.47 7.81
CA SER A 40 -4.22 12.40 9.25
C SER A 40 -5.71 12.27 9.60
N LEU A 41 -6.58 13.02 8.92
CA LEU A 41 -8.02 12.94 9.13
C LEU A 41 -8.57 11.57 8.76
N LEU A 42 -8.19 11.02 7.60
CA LEU A 42 -8.56 9.66 7.20
C LEU A 42 -8.03 8.61 8.17
N ALA A 43 -6.77 8.75 8.61
CA ALA A 43 -6.18 7.85 9.58
C ALA A 43 -6.95 7.89 10.91
N ILE A 44 -7.27 9.08 11.44
CA ILE A 44 -8.03 9.21 12.69
C ILE A 44 -9.43 8.60 12.55
N LEU A 45 -10.12 8.87 11.43
CA LEU A 45 -11.46 8.33 11.15
C LEU A 45 -11.51 6.80 11.10
N VAL A 46 -10.42 6.15 10.67
CA VAL A 46 -10.35 4.69 10.60
C VAL A 46 -9.79 4.09 11.89
N VAL A 47 -8.73 4.68 12.44
CA VAL A 47 -8.03 4.13 13.62
C VAL A 47 -8.89 4.21 14.87
N LEU A 48 -9.64 5.31 15.09
CA LEU A 48 -10.49 5.45 16.28
C LEU A 48 -11.58 4.36 16.39
N PRO A 49 -12.43 4.11 15.37
CA PRO A 49 -13.43 3.04 15.48
C PRO A 49 -12.79 1.66 15.56
N LEU A 50 -11.67 1.42 14.86
CA LEU A 50 -10.94 0.14 14.98
C LEU A 50 -10.40 -0.07 16.40
N TYR A 51 -9.85 0.97 17.02
CA TYR A 51 -9.40 0.91 18.41
C TYR A 51 -10.58 0.62 19.36
N SER A 52 -11.71 1.30 19.17
CA SER A 52 -12.91 1.08 19.97
C SER A 52 -13.42 -0.36 19.86
N LEU A 53 -13.51 -0.91 18.64
CA LEU A 53 -13.91 -2.29 18.40
C LEU A 53 -12.93 -3.30 19.03
N LEU A 54 -11.62 -3.03 18.93
CA LEU A 54 -10.59 -3.87 19.53
C LEU A 54 -10.69 -3.85 21.07
N SER A 55 -10.82 -2.68 21.69
CA SER A 55 -11.00 -2.57 23.14
C SER A 55 -12.23 -3.34 23.59
N LYS A 56 -13.35 -3.15 22.88
CA LYS A 56 -14.61 -3.82 23.21
C LYS A 56 -14.53 -5.34 23.06
N SER A 57 -13.74 -5.86 22.13
CA SER A 57 -13.51 -7.31 22.01
C SER A 57 -12.80 -7.92 23.23
N LEU A 58 -12.12 -7.10 24.04
CA LEU A 58 -11.41 -7.50 25.25
C LEU A 58 -12.20 -7.17 26.54
N GLU A 59 -13.34 -6.52 26.40
CA GLU A 59 -14.21 -6.10 27.50
C GLU A 59 -15.53 -6.90 27.50
N ASP A 60 -16.19 -6.95 28.65
CA ASP A 60 -17.54 -7.47 28.80
C ASP A 60 -18.60 -6.37 28.56
N MET A 61 -19.88 -6.74 28.56
CA MET A 61 -21.04 -5.85 28.44
C MET A 61 -21.04 -4.76 29.51
N ASP A 62 -20.59 -5.09 30.73
CA ASP A 62 -20.46 -4.16 31.86
C ASP A 62 -19.22 -3.25 31.78
N GLY A 63 -18.36 -3.42 30.76
CA GLY A 63 -17.13 -2.63 30.58
C GLY A 63 -15.92 -3.13 31.37
N ASN A 64 -16.01 -4.32 31.98
CA ASN A 64 -14.89 -4.95 32.66
C ASN A 64 -13.93 -5.58 31.64
N PHE A 65 -12.62 -5.42 31.83
CA PHE A 65 -11.62 -6.09 30.98
C PHE A 65 -11.58 -7.59 31.26
N VAL A 66 -11.98 -8.40 30.28
CA VAL A 66 -12.01 -9.89 30.34
C VAL A 66 -10.93 -10.54 29.49
N GLY A 67 -10.09 -9.74 28.81
CA GLY A 67 -8.97 -10.22 28.02
C GLY A 67 -9.44 -11.09 26.83
N LEU A 68 -8.91 -12.30 26.69
CA LEU A 68 -9.15 -13.17 25.53
C LEU A 68 -10.35 -14.10 25.67
N GLN A 69 -11.15 -13.96 26.74
CA GLN A 69 -12.28 -14.86 26.99
C GLN A 69 -13.30 -14.86 25.83
N ASN A 70 -13.64 -13.67 25.33
CA ASN A 70 -14.54 -13.51 24.16
C ASN A 70 -14.00 -14.23 22.92
N PHE A 71 -12.69 -14.24 22.72
CA PHE A 71 -12.07 -14.95 21.59
C PHE A 71 -12.15 -16.46 21.75
N GLN A 72 -11.93 -16.97 22.97
CA GLN A 72 -12.02 -18.41 23.23
C GLN A 72 -13.45 -18.93 22.94
N GLU A 73 -14.47 -18.21 23.40
CA GLU A 73 -15.87 -18.57 23.12
C GLU A 73 -16.20 -18.50 21.62
N TYR A 74 -15.72 -17.45 20.94
CA TYR A 74 -15.86 -17.31 19.48
C TYR A 74 -15.29 -18.51 18.72
N PHE A 75 -14.07 -18.96 19.07
CA PHE A 75 -13.43 -20.11 18.41
C PHE A 75 -14.04 -21.47 18.82
N GLN A 76 -14.72 -21.56 19.96
CA GLN A 76 -15.43 -22.78 20.37
C GLN A 76 -16.78 -22.95 19.69
N THR A 77 -17.29 -21.92 19.00
CA THR A 77 -18.55 -21.99 18.26
C THR A 77 -18.34 -22.75 16.93
N PRO A 78 -18.88 -23.98 16.77
CA PRO A 78 -18.54 -24.85 15.64
C PRO A 78 -18.91 -24.24 14.28
N ALA A 79 -20.03 -23.51 14.21
CA ALA A 79 -20.50 -22.88 12.98
C ALA A 79 -19.55 -21.79 12.46
N LEU A 80 -18.85 -21.07 13.35
CA LEU A 80 -17.93 -19.99 12.96
C LEU A 80 -16.65 -20.55 12.35
N LEU A 81 -16.11 -21.64 12.92
CA LEU A 81 -14.96 -22.33 12.33
C LEU A 81 -15.26 -22.85 10.93
N THR A 82 -16.45 -23.43 10.72
CA THR A 82 -16.90 -23.87 9.38
C THR A 82 -16.99 -22.70 8.41
N SER A 83 -17.49 -21.53 8.84
CA SER A 83 -17.56 -20.35 7.97
C SER A 83 -16.17 -19.83 7.57
N ILE A 84 -15.23 -19.78 8.53
CA ILE A 84 -13.85 -19.38 8.30
C ILE A 84 -13.18 -20.29 7.27
N THR A 85 -13.29 -21.61 7.43
CA THR A 85 -12.64 -22.56 6.52
C THR A 85 -13.26 -22.55 5.13
N ASN A 86 -14.59 -22.43 5.02
CA ASN A 86 -15.28 -22.27 3.74
C ASN A 86 -14.79 -21.00 3.01
N SER A 87 -14.76 -19.86 3.70
CA SER A 87 -14.37 -18.58 3.11
C SER A 87 -12.90 -18.57 2.70
N LEU A 88 -12.02 -19.12 3.55
CA LEU A 88 -10.59 -19.20 3.25
C LEU A 88 -10.31 -20.12 2.06
N SER A 89 -11.02 -21.24 1.98
CA SER A 89 -10.93 -22.16 0.83
C SER A 89 -11.36 -21.48 -0.46
N VAL A 90 -12.50 -20.78 -0.46
CA VAL A 90 -12.99 -20.03 -1.63
C VAL A 90 -11.98 -18.96 -2.04
N ALA A 91 -11.46 -18.18 -1.10
CA ALA A 91 -10.46 -17.15 -1.38
C ALA A 91 -9.17 -17.76 -1.99
N PHE A 92 -8.70 -18.88 -1.46
CA PHE A 92 -7.51 -19.58 -1.95
C PHE A 92 -7.68 -20.11 -3.37
N PHE A 93 -8.76 -20.85 -3.65
CA PHE A 93 -9.02 -21.37 -4.99
C PHE A 93 -9.28 -20.24 -5.99
N SER A 94 -9.99 -19.19 -5.57
CA SER A 94 -10.18 -17.99 -6.39
C SER A 94 -8.86 -17.34 -6.76
N ALA A 95 -7.96 -17.13 -5.79
CA ALA A 95 -6.65 -16.55 -6.04
C ALA A 95 -5.82 -17.40 -7.03
N ILE A 96 -5.82 -18.72 -6.89
CA ILE A 96 -5.12 -19.63 -7.82
C ILE A 96 -5.69 -19.52 -9.24
N ILE A 97 -7.02 -19.62 -9.38
CA ILE A 97 -7.68 -19.56 -10.69
C ILE A 97 -7.37 -18.22 -11.36
N VAL A 98 -7.54 -17.11 -10.62
CA VAL A 98 -7.26 -15.76 -11.12
C VAL A 98 -5.78 -15.63 -11.51
N LEU A 99 -4.87 -16.13 -10.69
CA LEU A 99 -3.43 -16.07 -10.96
C LEU A 99 -3.07 -16.82 -12.25
N VAL A 100 -3.56 -18.05 -12.42
CA VAL A 100 -3.31 -18.86 -13.63
C VAL A 100 -3.86 -18.16 -14.87
N LEU A 101 -5.11 -17.68 -14.83
CA LEU A 101 -5.73 -16.98 -15.95
C LEU A 101 -4.99 -15.67 -16.28
N ALA A 102 -4.60 -14.90 -15.25
CA ALA A 102 -3.86 -13.65 -15.43
C ALA A 102 -2.50 -13.89 -16.10
N PHE A 103 -1.78 -14.96 -15.73
CA PHE A 103 -0.52 -15.33 -16.37
C PHE A 103 -0.70 -15.78 -17.83
N ILE A 104 -1.72 -16.59 -18.12
CA ILE A 104 -2.03 -16.99 -19.50
C ILE A 104 -2.31 -15.75 -20.36
N TYR A 105 -3.13 -14.83 -19.83
CA TYR A 105 -3.45 -13.58 -20.51
C TYR A 105 -2.21 -12.72 -20.75
N ALA A 106 -1.38 -12.53 -19.72
CA ALA A 106 -0.13 -11.76 -19.82
C ALA A 106 0.83 -12.37 -20.86
N TYR A 107 0.95 -13.70 -20.92
CA TYR A 107 1.76 -14.39 -21.92
C TYR A 107 1.21 -14.22 -23.33
N ALA A 108 -0.11 -14.25 -23.52
CA ALA A 108 -0.74 -14.04 -24.83
C ALA A 108 -0.58 -12.60 -25.37
N LEU A 109 -0.32 -11.63 -24.49
CA LEU A 109 -0.04 -10.23 -24.85
C LEU A 109 1.43 -9.95 -25.14
N THR A 110 2.32 -10.91 -24.89
CA THR A 110 3.76 -10.82 -25.19
C THR A 110 4.04 -11.51 -26.53
#